data_AF-A0A7C4J2W8-F1
#
_entry.id   AF-A0A7C4J2W8-F1
#
_cell.length_a   1.000
_cell.length_b   1.000
_cell.length_c   1.000
_cell.angle_alpha   90.00
_cell.angle_beta   90.00
_cell.angle_gamma   90.00
#
_symmetry.space_group_name_H-M   'P 1'
#
loop_
_entity.id
_entity.type
_entity.pdbx_description
1 polymer ?
#
loop_
_entity_poly.entity_id
_entity_poly.type
_entity_poly.pdbx_seq_one_letter_code
_entity_poly.pdbx_strand_id
1 'polypeptide(L)'
;MAKSNYYSLVFFTIALVCFLFSGTYLHAQYFEADNEGASEVTMYKADTVVIDSMITNDVVLMPHDLAELGKTTSVGIATHYSDYTKIYSIPLSYTLWSKLKFECVIPYIDREIKNKWSNTTGKAHGMGDIKVGAAYLYPFTPSLDSITSVAVTFPTGDPKKEDEMLIIPLGNGSRSYSINQSFSYILPQTSLRFYGSVLAVLYETASIETFSSDKIDRGNVYGALFGFEYAWDSIKGFVRINYIDIQESKLHDTGLLQWTEMNDSLKTSDIIVGALYRIYSVIALKASVSIPVYTKYDEDLTDTPDRKWYANFSVTSFF
;
A
#
# COMPACT_ATOMS: atom_id res chain seq x y z
N MET A 1 -26.25 18.14 22.47
CA MET A 1 -24.77 18.11 22.50
C MET A 1 -24.30 17.40 21.25
N ALA A 2 -23.51 18.11 20.45
CA ALA A 2 -23.48 17.95 19.01
C ALA A 2 -22.59 16.78 18.56
N LYS A 3 -23.05 16.05 17.53
CA LYS A 3 -22.33 14.97 16.83
C LYS A 3 -20.86 15.33 16.54
N SER A 4 -20.56 16.61 16.34
CA SER A 4 -19.21 17.19 16.24
C SER A 4 -18.24 16.73 17.35
N ASN A 5 -18.65 16.78 18.63
CA ASN A 5 -17.76 16.43 19.74
C ASN A 5 -17.43 14.93 19.80
N TYR A 6 -18.33 14.09 19.27
CA TYR A 6 -18.10 12.64 19.19
C TYR A 6 -17.08 12.32 18.09
N TYR A 7 -17.15 13.00 16.94
CA TYR A 7 -16.20 12.80 15.84
C TYR A 7 -14.77 13.24 16.20
N SER A 8 -14.64 14.38 16.86
CA SER A 8 -13.34 14.84 17.35
C SER A 8 -12.75 13.88 18.37
N LEU A 9 -13.57 13.29 19.24
CA LEU A 9 -13.11 12.32 20.25
C LEU A 9 -12.61 11.02 19.61
N VAL A 10 -13.34 10.49 18.62
CA VAL A 10 -12.95 9.24 17.93
C VAL A 10 -11.68 9.46 17.11
N PHE A 11 -11.60 10.55 16.35
CA PHE A 11 -10.38 10.92 15.60
C PHE A 11 -9.18 11.10 16.55
N PHE A 12 -9.38 11.81 17.66
CA PHE A 12 -8.34 12.03 18.67
C PHE A 12 -7.91 10.72 19.33
N THR A 13 -8.83 9.78 19.60
CA THR A 13 -8.50 8.49 20.21
C THR A 13 -7.71 7.61 19.24
N ILE A 14 -8.08 7.58 17.96
CA ILE A 14 -7.34 6.85 16.92
C ILE A 14 -5.95 7.46 16.76
N ALA A 15 -5.85 8.79 16.64
CA ALA A 15 -4.58 9.48 16.58
C ALA A 15 -3.71 9.20 17.82
N LEU A 16 -4.28 9.26 19.02
CA LEU A 16 -3.58 9.01 20.28
C LEU A 16 -3.02 7.58 20.34
N VAL A 17 -3.79 6.57 19.95
CA VAL A 17 -3.32 5.17 19.89
C VAL A 17 -2.19 5.01 18.87
N CYS A 18 -2.26 5.70 17.72
CA CYS A 18 -1.16 5.74 16.75
C CYS A 18 0.10 6.44 17.30
N PHE A 19 -0.07 7.50 18.10
CA PHE A 19 1.03 8.23 18.73
C PHE A 19 1.67 7.48 19.91
N LEU A 20 0.94 6.65 20.65
CA LEU A 20 1.46 5.92 21.82
C LEU A 20 2.56 4.90 21.48
N PHE A 21 2.80 4.60 20.19
CA PHE A 21 3.91 3.78 19.72
C PHE A 21 5.10 4.60 19.19
N SER A 22 5.17 5.92 19.40
CA SER A 22 6.32 6.77 19.01
C SER A 22 7.50 6.60 19.97
N GLY A 23 8.41 5.68 19.67
CA GLY A 23 9.60 5.49 20.50
C GLY A 23 10.50 4.39 20.00
N THR A 24 11.03 4.51 18.78
CA THR A 24 12.13 3.67 18.29
C THR A 24 13.04 4.52 17.42
N TYR A 25 14.35 4.47 17.68
CA TYR A 25 15.35 4.97 16.73
C TYR A 25 15.28 4.11 15.47
N LEU A 26 15.14 4.77 14.32
CA LEU A 26 14.92 4.15 13.02
C LEU A 26 16.20 4.29 12.19
N HIS A 27 16.67 3.19 11.61
CA HIS A 27 17.84 3.20 10.71
C HIS A 27 17.43 2.75 9.32
N ALA A 28 17.50 3.64 8.33
CA ALA A 28 17.28 3.32 6.92
C ALA A 28 18.61 3.27 6.13
N GLN A 29 18.57 2.83 4.86
CA GLN A 29 19.70 2.87 3.93
C GLN A 29 19.26 3.24 2.50
N TYR A 30 20.27 3.63 1.71
CA TYR A 30 20.18 4.03 0.32
C TYR A 30 20.11 2.82 -0.64
N PHE A 31 19.42 2.99 -1.76
CA PHE A 31 19.30 2.02 -2.84
C PHE A 31 19.37 2.74 -4.19
N GLU A 32 20.10 2.15 -5.15
CA GLU A 32 20.32 2.72 -6.49
C GLU A 32 19.16 2.40 -7.45
N ALA A 33 18.55 3.44 -8.03
CA ALA A 33 17.29 3.38 -8.77
C ALA A 33 17.40 2.84 -10.22
N ASP A 34 18.60 2.56 -10.72
CA ASP A 34 18.89 2.19 -12.11
C ASP A 34 19.08 0.68 -12.35
N ASN A 35 18.97 -0.13 -11.30
CA ASN A 35 19.01 -1.58 -11.39
C ASN A 35 17.69 -2.18 -11.93
N GLU A 36 17.76 -3.37 -12.55
CA GLU A 36 16.54 -4.12 -12.89
C GLU A 36 15.80 -4.53 -11.60
N GLY A 37 14.50 -4.25 -11.54
CA GLY A 37 13.68 -4.41 -10.33
C GLY A 37 13.65 -3.16 -9.43
N ALA A 38 14.47 -2.14 -9.71
CA ALA A 38 14.52 -0.93 -8.89
C ALA A 38 13.20 -0.13 -8.90
N SER A 39 12.52 -0.06 -10.05
CA SER A 39 11.22 0.61 -10.18
C SER A 39 10.15 -0.02 -9.28
N GLU A 40 10.19 -1.34 -9.17
CA GLU A 40 9.34 -2.11 -8.27
C GLU A 40 9.71 -1.81 -6.82
N VAL A 41 11.01 -1.85 -6.48
CA VAL A 41 11.50 -1.49 -5.15
C VAL A 41 11.11 -0.06 -4.77
N THR A 42 11.19 0.92 -5.67
CA THR A 42 10.75 2.31 -5.42
C THR A 42 9.23 2.40 -5.25
N MET A 43 8.47 1.69 -6.06
CA MET A 43 7.01 1.60 -5.92
C MET A 43 6.59 0.87 -4.63
N TYR A 44 7.39 -0.05 -4.12
CA TYR A 44 7.11 -0.80 -2.89
C TYR A 44 7.79 -0.21 -1.64
N LYS A 45 8.78 0.65 -1.83
CA LYS A 45 9.31 1.59 -0.82
C LYS A 45 8.22 2.56 -0.40
N ALA A 46 7.32 2.89 -1.32
CA ALA A 46 6.10 3.64 -1.09
C ALA A 46 5.06 2.93 -0.19
N ASP A 47 5.45 1.84 0.48
CA ASP A 47 4.68 1.06 1.45
C ASP A 47 3.75 0.02 0.79
N THR A 48 3.64 -1.14 1.43
CA THR A 48 2.57 -2.12 1.16
C THR A 48 1.18 -1.49 1.25
N VAL A 49 1.02 -0.33 1.89
CA VAL A 49 -0.20 0.51 1.80
C VAL A 49 -0.58 0.82 0.35
N VAL A 50 0.35 1.23 -0.50
CA VAL A 50 0.04 1.55 -1.90
C VAL A 50 -0.41 0.30 -2.63
N ILE A 51 0.25 -0.83 -2.36
CA ILE A 51 -0.17 -2.12 -2.89
C ILE A 51 -1.57 -2.46 -2.39
N ASP A 52 -1.81 -2.42 -1.09
CA ASP A 52 -3.06 -2.88 -0.48
C ASP A 52 -4.25 -1.94 -0.74
N SER A 53 -3.99 -0.64 -0.91
CA SER A 53 -5.02 0.41 -1.01
C SER A 53 -5.30 0.85 -2.44
N MET A 54 -4.28 0.85 -3.31
CA MET A 54 -4.40 1.33 -4.70
C MET A 54 -4.24 0.23 -5.74
N ILE A 55 -3.59 -0.89 -5.41
CA ILE A 55 -3.26 -1.91 -6.40
C ILE A 55 -4.12 -3.16 -6.22
N THR A 56 -4.01 -3.84 -5.07
CA THR A 56 -4.93 -4.90 -4.70
C THR A 56 -6.27 -4.24 -4.38
N ASN A 57 -6.26 -3.12 -3.66
CA ASN A 57 -7.47 -2.46 -3.14
C ASN A 57 -8.34 -3.52 -2.43
N ASP A 58 -7.84 -4.03 -1.31
CA ASP A 58 -8.51 -5.03 -0.46
C ASP A 58 -9.77 -4.50 0.27
N VAL A 59 -10.32 -3.37 -0.21
CA VAL A 59 -11.73 -2.95 -0.05
C VAL A 59 -12.71 -3.95 -0.72
N VAL A 60 -12.26 -5.17 -1.02
CA VAL A 60 -13.04 -6.31 -1.52
C VAL A 60 -14.07 -6.80 -0.50
N LEU A 61 -14.09 -6.23 0.70
CA LEU A 61 -15.32 -6.10 1.46
C LEU A 61 -15.45 -4.66 1.93
N MET A 62 -16.34 -3.92 1.29
CA MET A 62 -16.86 -2.72 1.94
C MET A 62 -17.42 -3.16 3.30
N PRO A 63 -17.41 -2.31 4.34
CA PRO A 63 -18.06 -2.69 5.59
C PRO A 63 -19.55 -3.01 5.39
N HIS A 64 -20.18 -2.59 4.28
CA HIS A 64 -21.47 -3.12 3.82
C HIS A 64 -21.46 -4.64 3.57
N ASP A 65 -20.45 -5.15 2.87
CA ASP A 65 -20.30 -6.58 2.62
C ASP A 65 -19.99 -7.36 3.91
N LEU A 66 -19.35 -6.76 4.91
CA LEU A 66 -19.14 -7.39 6.24
C LEU A 66 -20.40 -7.28 7.13
N ALA A 67 -21.11 -6.15 7.03
CA ALA A 67 -22.38 -5.91 7.73
C ALA A 67 -23.48 -6.85 7.25
N GLU A 68 -23.58 -7.10 5.94
CA GLU A 68 -24.49 -8.07 5.33
C GLU A 68 -24.23 -9.50 5.82
N LEU A 69 -22.97 -9.81 6.17
CA LEU A 69 -22.57 -11.13 6.62
C LEU A 69 -22.75 -11.33 8.12
N GLY A 70 -22.95 -10.25 8.89
CA GLY A 70 -22.96 -10.30 10.36
C GLY A 70 -21.63 -10.81 10.95
N LYS A 71 -20.54 -10.70 10.20
CA LYS A 71 -19.21 -11.20 10.54
C LYS A 71 -18.36 -10.08 11.11
N THR A 72 -17.56 -10.42 12.10
CA THR A 72 -16.79 -9.42 12.85
C THR A 72 -15.30 -9.62 12.68
N THR A 73 -14.83 -10.80 12.31
CA THR A 73 -13.40 -11.05 12.17
C THR A 73 -13.09 -11.60 10.80
N SER A 74 -11.94 -11.24 10.24
CA SER A 74 -11.41 -11.88 9.05
C SER A 74 -9.94 -12.21 9.16
N VAL A 75 -9.55 -13.33 8.58
CA VAL A 75 -8.15 -13.72 8.38
C VAL A 75 -8.00 -14.13 6.92
N GLY A 76 -6.94 -13.69 6.28
CA GLY A 76 -6.66 -14.05 4.90
C GLY A 76 -5.21 -14.34 4.62
N ILE A 77 -4.96 -14.72 3.37
CA ILE A 77 -3.66 -14.82 2.74
C ILE A 77 -3.77 -14.01 1.46
N ALA A 78 -2.93 -13.01 1.29
CA ALA A 78 -2.82 -12.25 0.06
C ALA A 78 -1.42 -12.41 -0.52
N THR A 79 -1.35 -12.43 -1.84
CA THR A 79 -0.13 -12.62 -2.59
C THR A 79 -0.06 -11.61 -3.71
N HIS A 80 1.11 -11.03 -3.88
CA HIS A 80 1.47 -10.12 -4.95
C HIS A 80 2.67 -10.72 -5.69
N TYR A 81 2.60 -10.80 -7.01
CA TYR A 81 3.63 -11.38 -7.85
C TYR A 81 3.97 -10.46 -9.01
N SER A 82 5.23 -10.05 -9.06
CA SER A 82 5.89 -9.47 -10.23
C SER A 82 7.16 -10.28 -10.56
N ASP A 83 7.89 -9.86 -11.59
CA ASP A 83 9.13 -10.52 -12.00
C ASP A 83 10.23 -10.41 -10.93
N TYR A 84 10.28 -9.29 -10.19
CA TYR A 84 11.36 -8.98 -9.24
C TYR A 84 10.91 -8.99 -7.78
N THR A 85 9.60 -8.95 -7.51
CA THR A 85 9.07 -8.89 -6.15
C THR A 85 7.89 -9.83 -5.95
N LYS A 86 7.96 -10.62 -4.90
CA LYS A 86 6.84 -11.43 -4.40
C LYS A 86 6.55 -11.02 -2.97
N ILE A 87 5.28 -10.79 -2.67
CA ILE A 87 4.84 -10.45 -1.33
C ILE A 87 3.76 -11.42 -0.93
N TYR A 88 3.92 -12.03 0.23
CA TYR A 88 2.95 -12.89 0.88
C TYR A 88 2.53 -12.19 2.16
N SER A 89 1.27 -11.81 2.27
CA SER A 89 0.78 -11.08 3.43
C SER A 89 -0.36 -11.82 4.13
N ILE A 90 -0.40 -11.65 5.45
CA ILE A 90 -1.48 -12.13 6.30
C ILE A 90 -2.31 -10.92 6.71
N PRO A 91 -3.40 -10.60 5.98
CA PRO A 91 -4.36 -9.59 6.42
C PRO A 91 -5.24 -10.15 7.54
N LEU A 92 -5.30 -9.39 8.63
CA LEU A 92 -6.17 -9.60 9.77
C LEU A 92 -7.11 -8.40 9.86
N SER A 93 -8.40 -8.64 10.08
CA SER A 93 -9.32 -7.54 10.37
C SER A 93 -10.34 -7.87 11.44
N TYR A 94 -10.78 -6.83 12.13
CA TYR A 94 -11.86 -6.88 13.11
C TYR A 94 -12.82 -5.71 12.90
N THR A 95 -14.10 -6.00 12.68
CA THR A 95 -15.16 -5.03 12.43
C THR A 95 -16.04 -4.86 13.67
N LEU A 96 -16.03 -3.65 14.19
CA LEU A 96 -16.86 -3.16 15.28
C LEU A 96 -18.08 -2.39 14.72
N TRP A 97 -19.27 -2.73 15.20
CA TRP A 97 -20.55 -2.07 14.87
C TRP A 97 -20.85 -1.92 13.37
N SER A 98 -20.36 -2.86 12.55
CA SER A 98 -20.59 -2.90 11.09
C SER A 98 -20.07 -1.68 10.30
N LYS A 99 -19.33 -0.77 10.95
CA LYS A 99 -18.88 0.49 10.34
C LYS A 99 -17.42 0.79 10.58
N LEU A 100 -16.87 0.37 11.72
CA LEU A 100 -15.47 0.60 12.06
C LEU A 100 -14.71 -0.72 11.94
N LYS A 101 -13.73 -0.78 11.07
CA LYS A 101 -12.86 -1.94 10.88
C LYS A 101 -11.47 -1.59 11.35
N PHE A 102 -10.85 -2.46 12.14
CA PHE A 102 -9.43 -2.43 12.47
C PHE A 102 -8.72 -3.46 11.63
N GLU A 103 -7.52 -3.14 11.17
CA GLU A 103 -6.78 -3.98 10.23
C GLU A 103 -5.32 -4.08 10.65
N CYS A 104 -4.74 -5.25 10.43
CA CYS A 104 -3.31 -5.49 10.57
C CYS A 104 -2.85 -6.32 9.37
N VAL A 105 -1.73 -5.94 8.76
CA VAL A 105 -1.13 -6.69 7.65
C VAL A 105 0.30 -7.00 8.01
N ILE A 106 0.64 -8.28 7.93
CA ILE A 106 2.00 -8.78 8.18
C ILE A 106 2.55 -9.31 6.86
N PRO A 107 3.46 -8.58 6.19
CA PRO A 107 4.04 -9.02 4.93
C PRO A 107 5.32 -9.83 5.12
N TYR A 108 5.50 -10.83 4.27
CA TYR A 108 6.75 -11.52 3.97
C TYR A 108 7.11 -11.25 2.52
N ILE A 109 8.34 -10.82 2.28
CA ILE A 109 8.81 -10.33 0.99
C ILE A 109 9.91 -11.25 0.49
N ASP A 110 9.88 -11.56 -0.79
CA ASP A 110 10.92 -12.23 -1.56
C ASP A 110 11.23 -11.32 -2.76
N ARG A 111 12.46 -10.81 -2.83
CA ARG A 111 12.91 -9.81 -3.81
C ARG A 111 14.16 -10.27 -4.52
N GLU A 112 14.22 -9.92 -5.79
CA GLU A 112 15.34 -10.14 -6.68
C GLU A 112 15.70 -8.82 -7.35
N ILE A 113 16.97 -8.41 -7.27
CA ILE A 113 17.46 -7.20 -7.94
C ILE A 113 18.64 -7.61 -8.79
N LYS A 114 18.65 -7.16 -10.03
CA LYS A 114 19.73 -7.46 -10.97
C LYS A 114 20.49 -6.20 -11.31
N ASN A 115 21.77 -6.21 -10.99
CA ASN A 115 22.64 -5.10 -11.27
C ASN A 115 22.90 -4.98 -12.76
N LYS A 116 22.64 -3.80 -13.32
CA LYS A 116 22.70 -3.57 -14.76
C LYS A 116 24.13 -3.62 -15.32
N TRP A 117 25.14 -3.25 -14.53
CA TRP A 117 26.53 -3.15 -14.98
C TRP A 117 27.34 -4.42 -14.70
N SER A 118 27.16 -5.05 -13.53
CA SER A 118 27.86 -6.28 -13.18
C SER A 118 27.12 -7.54 -13.62
N ASN A 119 25.84 -7.43 -14.02
CA ASN A 119 24.95 -8.55 -14.32
C ASN A 119 24.85 -9.56 -13.16
N THR A 120 25.13 -9.12 -11.93
CA THR A 120 24.95 -9.92 -10.71
C THR A 120 23.51 -9.80 -10.24
N THR A 121 22.95 -10.91 -9.80
CA THR A 121 21.60 -10.98 -9.25
C THR A 121 21.71 -11.19 -7.76
N GLY A 122 21.20 -10.24 -7.00
CA GLY A 122 21.03 -10.39 -5.56
C GLY A 122 19.60 -10.82 -5.24
N LYS A 123 19.43 -11.62 -4.18
CA LYS A 123 18.14 -12.09 -3.68
C LYS A 123 18.04 -11.89 -2.17
N ALA A 124 16.90 -11.36 -1.72
CA ALA A 124 16.62 -11.24 -0.31
C ALA A 124 15.19 -11.68 0.01
N HIS A 125 15.03 -12.29 1.17
CA HIS A 125 13.72 -12.63 1.70
C HIS A 125 13.65 -12.37 3.21
N GLY A 126 12.45 -12.09 3.68
CA GLY A 126 12.19 -11.89 5.11
C GLY A 126 10.91 -11.12 5.37
N MET A 127 10.69 -10.74 6.62
CA MET A 127 9.56 -9.91 6.99
C MET A 127 9.71 -8.50 6.40
N GLY A 128 8.62 -7.96 5.88
CA GLY A 128 8.51 -6.56 5.51
C GLY A 128 7.91 -5.72 6.63
N ASP A 129 7.53 -4.49 6.29
CA ASP A 129 6.96 -3.55 7.25
C ASP A 129 5.51 -3.90 7.62
N ILE A 130 5.27 -4.13 8.91
CA ILE A 130 3.94 -4.40 9.49
C ILE A 130 3.10 -3.13 9.45
N LYS A 131 1.86 -3.26 9.01
CA LYS A 131 0.88 -2.18 8.95
C LYS A 131 -0.28 -2.42 9.90
N VAL A 132 -0.71 -1.37 10.59
CA VAL A 132 -1.93 -1.38 11.41
C VAL A 132 -2.79 -0.18 11.05
N GLY A 133 -4.09 -0.36 10.91
CA GLY A 133 -4.99 0.71 10.51
C GLY A 133 -6.42 0.55 11.01
N ALA A 134 -7.20 1.56 10.71
CA ALA A 134 -8.64 1.57 10.92
C ALA A 134 -9.35 2.16 9.70
N ALA A 135 -10.52 1.63 9.36
CA ALA A 135 -11.37 2.11 8.29
C ALA A 135 -12.80 2.34 8.80
N TYR A 136 -13.39 3.48 8.46
CA TYR A 136 -14.74 3.85 8.85
C TYR A 136 -15.64 4.01 7.63
N LEU A 137 -16.77 3.28 7.62
CA LEU A 137 -17.83 3.39 6.62
C LEU A 137 -18.82 4.48 7.00
N TYR A 138 -19.00 5.42 6.09
CA TYR A 138 -20.04 6.43 6.10
C TYR A 138 -21.05 6.16 4.96
N PRO A 139 -22.23 5.59 5.26
CA PRO A 139 -23.28 5.43 4.28
C PRO A 139 -24.09 6.73 4.15
N PHE A 140 -23.98 7.42 3.01
CA PHE A 140 -24.77 8.63 2.75
C PHE A 140 -26.20 8.26 2.35
N THR A 141 -26.33 7.29 1.45
CA THR A 141 -27.59 6.73 0.97
C THR A 141 -27.40 5.23 0.72
N PRO A 142 -28.47 4.44 0.48
CA PRO A 142 -28.34 3.02 0.13
C PRO A 142 -27.52 2.74 -1.14
N SER A 143 -27.28 3.77 -1.97
CA SER A 143 -26.52 3.66 -3.22
C SER A 143 -25.22 4.44 -3.21
N LEU A 144 -24.92 5.21 -2.17
CA LEU A 144 -23.73 6.06 -2.09
C LEU A 144 -23.08 5.92 -0.71
N ASP A 145 -21.87 5.37 -0.73
CA ASP A 145 -21.09 5.13 0.48
C ASP A 145 -19.70 5.74 0.35
N SER A 146 -19.11 6.06 1.50
CA SER A 146 -17.75 6.57 1.64
C SER A 146 -17.00 5.77 2.69
N ILE A 147 -15.72 5.51 2.47
CA ILE A 147 -14.85 4.88 3.46
C ILE A 147 -13.63 5.77 3.67
N THR A 148 -13.36 6.12 4.92
CA THR A 148 -12.11 6.77 5.32
C THR A 148 -11.26 5.72 6.03
N SER A 149 -10.09 5.43 5.48
CA SER A 149 -9.09 4.54 6.08
C SER A 149 -7.87 5.34 6.49
N VAL A 150 -7.35 5.05 7.68
CA VAL A 150 -6.07 5.55 8.17
C VAL A 150 -5.22 4.37 8.59
N ALA A 151 -3.94 4.38 8.25
CA ALA A 151 -3.02 3.34 8.69
C ALA A 151 -1.65 3.90 9.03
N VAL A 152 -0.97 3.20 9.92
CA VAL A 152 0.42 3.43 10.28
C VAL A 152 1.21 2.19 9.88
N THR A 153 2.32 2.40 9.20
CA THR A 153 3.26 1.33 8.87
C THR A 153 4.50 1.47 9.72
N PHE A 154 4.85 0.37 10.37
CA PHE A 154 5.98 0.28 11.27
C PHE A 154 7.20 -0.28 10.53
N PRO A 155 8.36 0.39 10.64
CA PRO A 155 9.60 0.00 9.98
C PRO A 155 10.19 -1.24 10.64
N THR A 156 9.64 -2.40 10.31
CA THR A 156 9.94 -3.70 10.91
C THR A 156 10.64 -4.63 9.93
N GLY A 157 10.56 -4.34 8.63
CA GLY A 157 11.38 -4.95 7.60
C GLY A 157 12.78 -4.36 7.60
N ASP A 158 13.75 -5.18 7.20
CA ASP A 158 15.16 -4.80 7.15
C ASP A 158 15.43 -3.86 5.95
N PRO A 159 15.75 -2.57 6.17
CA PRO A 159 16.04 -1.63 5.08
C PRO A 159 17.48 -1.75 4.57
N LYS A 160 18.30 -2.59 5.20
CA LYS A 160 19.73 -2.79 4.95
C LYS A 160 20.05 -4.23 4.54
N LYS A 161 19.05 -4.99 4.09
CA LYS A 161 19.24 -6.40 3.79
C LYS A 161 20.21 -6.55 2.62
N GLU A 162 21.40 -7.06 2.89
CA GLU A 162 22.46 -7.25 1.91
C GLU A 162 22.44 -8.68 1.34
N ASP A 163 22.69 -8.79 0.04
CA ASP A 163 23.11 -10.01 -0.62
C ASP A 163 24.32 -9.70 -1.51
N GLU A 164 25.45 -10.32 -1.18
CA GLU A 164 26.76 -10.00 -1.74
C GLU A 164 27.12 -8.50 -1.64
N MET A 165 27.06 -7.77 -2.75
CA MET A 165 27.36 -6.33 -2.86
C MET A 165 26.11 -5.49 -3.10
N LEU A 166 24.91 -6.10 -3.09
CA LEU A 166 23.65 -5.45 -3.39
C LEU A 166 22.82 -5.27 -2.11
N ILE A 167 22.28 -4.07 -1.94
CA ILE A 167 21.30 -3.77 -0.90
C ILE A 167 19.92 -4.04 -1.50
N ILE A 168 19.18 -4.97 -0.90
CA ILE A 168 17.87 -5.43 -1.35
C ILE A 168 16.89 -5.21 -0.20
N PRO A 169 16.39 -3.97 -0.03
CA PRO A 169 15.61 -3.62 1.15
C PRO A 169 14.35 -4.48 1.23
N LEU A 170 14.00 -4.93 2.43
CA LEU A 170 12.74 -5.60 2.77
C LEU A 170 11.77 -4.65 3.48
N GLY A 171 12.27 -3.55 4.06
CA GLY A 171 11.47 -2.45 4.60
C GLY A 171 11.97 -1.11 4.08
N ASN A 172 11.21 -0.04 4.28
CA ASN A 172 11.63 1.32 3.88
C ASN A 172 12.48 2.01 4.97
N GLY A 173 12.50 1.47 6.20
CA GLY A 173 13.25 1.99 7.35
C GLY A 173 12.66 3.27 7.96
N SER A 174 11.48 3.70 7.51
CA SER A 174 10.76 4.87 7.99
C SER A 174 9.37 4.48 8.47
N ARG A 175 8.89 5.17 9.51
CA ARG A 175 7.46 5.11 9.81
C ARG A 175 6.69 5.88 8.75
N SER A 176 5.53 5.37 8.35
CA SER A 176 4.62 6.07 7.45
C SER A 176 3.22 6.19 8.05
N TYR A 177 2.51 7.23 7.63
CA TYR A 177 1.10 7.46 7.92
C TYR A 177 0.36 7.56 6.61
N SER A 178 -0.75 6.85 6.50
CA SER A 178 -1.58 6.89 5.31
C SER A 178 -3.01 7.28 5.63
N ILE A 179 -3.60 8.01 4.70
CA ILE A 179 -5.04 8.30 4.67
C ILE A 179 -5.56 7.98 3.28
N ASN A 180 -6.58 7.14 3.22
CA ASN A 180 -7.27 6.78 2.00
C ASN A 180 -8.75 7.12 2.13
N GLN A 181 -9.28 7.85 1.17
CA GLN A 181 -10.67 8.25 1.11
C GLN A 181 -11.29 7.66 -0.15
N SER A 182 -12.19 6.70 0.04
CA SER A 182 -12.88 6.01 -1.04
C SER A 182 -14.36 6.40 -1.09
N PHE A 183 -14.93 6.39 -2.29
CA PHE A 183 -16.34 6.58 -2.55
C PHE A 183 -16.84 5.49 -3.49
N SER A 184 -18.07 5.06 -3.28
CA SER A 184 -18.72 4.12 -4.18
C SER A 184 -20.15 4.49 -4.43
N TYR A 185 -20.57 4.38 -5.68
CA TYR A 185 -21.92 4.68 -6.12
C TYR A 185 -22.50 3.51 -6.92
N ILE A 186 -23.58 2.92 -6.43
CA ILE A 186 -24.31 1.86 -7.12
C ILE A 186 -25.35 2.51 -8.01
N LEU A 187 -25.27 2.25 -9.31
CA LEU A 187 -26.23 2.79 -10.27
C LEU A 187 -27.61 2.12 -10.04
N PRO A 188 -28.68 2.89 -9.77
CA PRO A 188 -29.98 2.33 -9.43
C PRO A 188 -30.49 1.33 -10.46
N GLN A 189 -31.12 0.24 -10.00
CA GLN A 189 -31.71 -0.82 -10.84
C GLN A 189 -30.69 -1.56 -11.72
N THR A 190 -29.39 -1.43 -11.44
CA THR A 190 -28.33 -2.18 -12.12
C THR A 190 -27.38 -2.81 -11.11
N SER A 191 -26.57 -3.77 -11.57
CA SER A 191 -25.47 -4.35 -10.80
C SER A 191 -24.14 -3.60 -10.98
N LEU A 192 -24.16 -2.42 -11.60
CA LEU A 192 -22.99 -1.63 -11.88
C LEU A 192 -22.70 -0.68 -10.70
N ARG A 193 -21.45 -0.66 -10.26
CA ARG A 193 -20.96 0.24 -9.21
C ARG A 193 -19.78 1.03 -9.74
N PHE A 194 -19.81 2.34 -9.54
CA PHE A 194 -18.67 3.23 -9.72
C PHE A 194 -17.87 3.31 -8.43
N TYR A 195 -16.55 3.35 -8.56
CA TYR A 195 -15.64 3.44 -7.43
C TYR A 195 -14.58 4.51 -7.71
N GLY A 196 -14.28 5.31 -6.68
CA GLY A 196 -13.22 6.30 -6.69
C GLY A 196 -12.47 6.31 -5.37
N SER A 197 -11.16 6.55 -5.38
CA SER A 197 -10.34 6.64 -4.17
C SER A 197 -9.19 7.61 -4.33
N VAL A 198 -8.81 8.27 -3.25
CA VAL A 198 -7.61 9.10 -3.16
C VAL A 198 -6.80 8.72 -1.92
N LEU A 199 -5.48 8.61 -2.08
CA LEU A 199 -4.53 8.21 -1.04
C LEU A 199 -3.46 9.28 -0.88
N ALA A 200 -3.07 9.52 0.37
CA ALA A 200 -1.81 10.16 0.71
C ALA A 200 -1.05 9.28 1.71
N VAL A 201 0.25 9.10 1.49
CA VAL A 201 1.19 8.46 2.41
C VAL A 201 2.28 9.47 2.74
N LEU A 202 2.47 9.72 4.03
CA LEU A 202 3.42 10.66 4.59
C LEU A 202 4.48 9.88 5.38
N TYR A 203 5.75 10.20 5.17
CA TYR A 203 6.85 9.54 5.86
C TYR A 203 7.40 10.39 6.99
N GLU A 204 7.81 9.73 8.07
CA GLU A 204 8.71 10.36 9.03
C GLU A 204 10.15 10.31 8.50
N THR A 205 10.88 11.40 8.71
CA THR A 205 12.32 11.42 8.50
C THR A 205 12.98 10.36 9.39
N ALA A 206 13.74 9.46 8.79
CA ALA A 206 14.48 8.42 9.50
C ALA A 206 15.95 8.79 9.63
N SER A 207 16.60 8.30 10.67
CA SER A 207 18.06 8.35 10.75
C SER A 207 18.67 7.29 9.83
N ILE A 208 19.87 7.56 9.32
CA ILE A 208 20.66 6.62 8.54
C ILE A 208 22.09 6.63 9.07
N GLU A 209 22.77 5.50 8.90
CA GLU A 209 24.20 5.40 9.24
C GLU A 209 24.95 5.11 7.96
N THR A 210 25.42 6.18 7.31
CA THR A 210 26.30 6.13 6.15
C THR A 210 27.50 7.05 6.38
N PHE A 211 28.56 6.90 5.58
CA PHE A 211 29.78 7.70 5.73
C PHE A 211 29.57 9.21 5.54
N SER A 212 28.56 9.61 4.77
CA SER A 212 28.32 11.02 4.38
C SER A 212 26.92 11.54 4.71
N SER A 213 26.04 10.73 5.29
CA SER A 213 24.65 11.13 5.55
C SER A 213 24.11 10.52 6.84
N ASP A 214 23.31 11.29 7.58
CA ASP A 214 22.75 10.92 8.89
C ASP A 214 21.22 10.84 8.89
N LYS A 215 20.52 11.42 7.90
CA LYS A 215 19.06 11.35 7.79
C LYS A 215 18.60 11.14 6.36
N ILE A 216 17.42 10.54 6.26
CA ILE A 216 16.68 10.41 5.01
C ILE A 216 15.25 10.87 5.20
N ASP A 217 14.81 11.75 4.31
CA ASP A 217 13.43 12.17 4.18
C ASP A 217 12.86 11.49 2.94
N ARG A 218 11.87 10.62 3.13
CA ARG A 218 11.30 9.85 2.01
C ARG A 218 10.22 10.70 1.35
N GLY A 219 10.22 10.71 0.02
CA GLY A 219 9.19 11.42 -0.72
C GLY A 219 7.79 10.90 -0.44
N ASN A 220 6.85 11.82 -0.19
CA ASN A 220 5.45 11.50 0.04
C ASN A 220 4.83 10.83 -1.19
N VAL A 221 3.78 10.04 -0.97
CA VAL A 221 3.10 9.32 -2.04
C VAL A 221 1.66 9.77 -2.14
N TYR A 222 1.21 10.09 -3.34
CA TYR A 222 -0.16 10.43 -3.64
C TYR A 222 -0.73 9.44 -4.65
N GLY A 223 -1.93 8.95 -4.38
CA GLY A 223 -2.60 7.97 -5.23
C GLY A 223 -4.01 8.40 -5.57
N ALA A 224 -4.46 8.02 -6.75
CA ALA A 224 -5.86 8.07 -7.13
C ALA A 224 -6.25 6.77 -7.82
N LEU A 225 -7.47 6.29 -7.60
CA LEU A 225 -8.00 5.13 -8.28
C LEU A 225 -9.44 5.39 -8.69
N PHE A 226 -9.78 5.03 -9.92
CA PHE A 226 -11.14 5.13 -10.45
C PHE A 226 -11.50 3.86 -11.20
N GLY A 227 -12.76 3.45 -11.14
CA GLY A 227 -13.18 2.30 -11.92
C GLY A 227 -14.63 1.92 -11.74
N PHE A 228 -14.94 0.76 -12.29
CA PHE A 228 -16.27 0.18 -12.24
C PHE A 228 -16.19 -1.29 -11.81
N GLU A 229 -17.25 -1.71 -11.12
CA GLU A 229 -17.47 -3.09 -10.70
C GLU A 229 -18.82 -3.54 -11.21
N TYR A 230 -18.91 -4.78 -11.66
CA TYR A 230 -20.15 -5.41 -12.06
C TYR A 230 -20.37 -6.69 -11.25
N ALA A 231 -21.49 -6.76 -10.55
CA ALA A 231 -21.86 -7.94 -9.77
C ALA A 231 -22.77 -8.88 -10.58
N TRP A 232 -22.38 -10.15 -10.66
CA TRP A 232 -23.16 -11.24 -11.24
C TRP A 232 -23.15 -12.44 -10.30
N ASP A 233 -24.28 -12.69 -9.66
CA ASP A 233 -24.45 -13.73 -8.64
C ASP A 233 -23.38 -13.63 -7.51
N SER A 234 -22.53 -14.65 -7.40
CA SER A 234 -21.45 -14.71 -6.40
C SER A 234 -20.12 -14.14 -6.91
N ILE A 235 -20.07 -13.64 -8.15
CA ILE A 235 -18.89 -13.07 -8.79
C ILE A 235 -19.05 -11.56 -8.91
N LYS A 236 -18.00 -10.81 -8.60
CA LYS A 236 -17.88 -9.38 -8.92
C LYS A 236 -16.66 -9.20 -9.81
N GLY A 237 -16.88 -8.79 -11.06
CA GLY A 237 -15.80 -8.37 -11.97
C GLY A 237 -15.51 -6.89 -11.81
N PHE A 238 -14.27 -6.47 -11.98
CA PHE A 238 -13.91 -5.05 -11.92
C PHE A 238 -12.82 -4.68 -12.92
N VAL A 239 -12.88 -3.42 -13.35
CA VAL A 239 -11.83 -2.74 -14.12
C VAL A 239 -11.60 -1.38 -13.49
N ARG A 240 -10.34 -1.04 -13.25
CA ARG A 240 -9.93 0.18 -12.57
C ARG A 240 -8.69 0.76 -13.26
N ILE A 241 -8.48 2.05 -13.06
CA ILE A 241 -7.28 2.77 -13.44
C ILE A 241 -6.75 3.41 -12.17
N ASN A 242 -5.49 3.17 -11.85
CA ASN A 242 -4.80 3.87 -10.77
C ASN A 242 -3.84 4.92 -11.34
N TYR A 243 -3.51 5.91 -10.53
CA TYR A 243 -2.42 6.85 -10.74
C TYR A 243 -1.68 6.97 -9.41
N ILE A 244 -0.36 6.89 -9.43
CA ILE A 244 0.49 6.99 -8.24
C ILE A 244 1.61 7.99 -8.56
N ASP A 245 1.81 8.94 -7.67
CA ASP A 245 2.87 9.95 -7.70
C ASP A 245 3.71 9.80 -6.43
N ILE A 246 4.92 9.27 -6.60
CA ILE A 246 5.94 9.15 -5.56
C ILE A 246 6.86 10.35 -5.73
N GLN A 247 6.81 11.25 -4.75
CA GLN A 247 7.68 12.41 -4.71
C GLN A 247 9.13 11.99 -4.47
N GLU A 248 10.03 12.91 -4.74
CA GLU A 248 11.45 12.70 -4.54
C GLU A 248 11.84 12.62 -3.05
N SER A 249 12.74 11.71 -2.74
CA SER A 249 13.39 11.58 -1.43
C SER A 249 14.62 12.47 -1.31
N LYS A 250 15.01 12.82 -0.08
CA LYS A 250 16.17 13.66 0.22
C LYS A 250 17.07 13.02 1.26
N LEU A 251 18.37 13.15 1.08
CA LEU A 251 19.40 12.76 2.04
C LEU A 251 19.96 14.00 2.72
N HIS A 252 20.15 13.94 4.04
CA HIS A 252 20.87 14.99 4.75
C HIS A 252 22.36 14.64 4.81
N ASP A 253 23.20 15.45 4.17
CA ASP A 253 24.65 15.28 4.15
C ASP A 253 25.26 15.85 5.43
N THR A 254 26.04 15.05 6.15
CA THR A 254 26.67 15.46 7.42
C THR A 254 27.88 16.37 7.23
N GLY A 255 28.59 16.25 6.10
CA GLY A 255 29.75 17.09 5.79
C GLY A 255 29.34 18.46 5.27
N LEU A 256 28.25 18.53 4.50
CA LEU A 256 27.76 19.76 3.88
C LEU A 256 26.59 20.42 4.64
N LEU A 257 26.00 19.72 5.62
CA LEU A 257 24.85 20.17 6.40
C LEU A 257 23.67 20.63 5.52
N GLN A 258 23.44 19.91 4.43
CA GLN A 258 22.42 20.25 3.44
C GLN A 258 21.63 19.01 3.02
N TRP A 259 20.44 19.26 2.50
CA TRP A 259 19.62 18.22 1.88
C TRP A 259 19.97 18.09 0.40
N THR A 260 20.22 16.86 -0.03
CA THR A 260 20.49 16.50 -1.43
C THR A 260 19.40 15.58 -1.93
N GLU A 261 18.90 15.87 -3.12
CA GLU A 261 17.86 15.13 -3.81
C GLU A 261 18.38 13.77 -4.29
N MET A 262 17.51 12.75 -4.24
CA MET A 262 17.88 11.36 -4.51
C MET A 262 17.56 10.90 -5.93
N ASN A 263 16.91 11.73 -6.75
CA ASN A 263 16.48 11.43 -8.11
C ASN A 263 15.67 10.13 -8.19
N ASP A 264 14.79 9.89 -7.21
CA ASP A 264 14.00 8.65 -7.09
C ASP A 264 12.49 8.90 -7.21
N SER A 265 12.11 10.03 -7.81
CA SER A 265 10.70 10.33 -8.10
C SER A 265 10.13 9.37 -9.14
N LEU A 266 8.85 9.01 -8.98
CA LEU A 266 8.19 8.05 -9.85
C LEU A 266 6.70 8.36 -9.98
N LYS A 267 6.24 8.53 -11.22
CA LYS A 267 4.82 8.68 -11.57
C LYS A 267 4.37 7.49 -12.40
N THR A 268 3.27 6.86 -12.01
CA THR A 268 2.78 5.65 -12.69
C THR A 268 1.27 5.66 -12.85
N SER A 269 0.80 4.93 -13.85
CA SER A 269 -0.62 4.56 -13.99
C SER A 269 -0.72 3.15 -14.53
N ASP A 270 -1.62 2.38 -13.94
CA ASP A 270 -1.90 0.99 -14.27
C ASP A 270 -3.40 0.82 -14.54
N ILE A 271 -3.72 -0.03 -15.51
CA ILE A 271 -5.06 -0.59 -15.66
C ILE A 271 -5.11 -1.90 -14.86
N ILE A 272 -6.10 -2.01 -13.98
CA ILE A 272 -6.29 -3.16 -13.09
C ILE A 272 -7.56 -3.87 -13.48
N VAL A 273 -7.46 -5.15 -13.82
CA VAL A 273 -8.60 -6.01 -14.14
C VAL A 273 -8.63 -7.15 -13.15
N GLY A 274 -9.80 -7.47 -12.61
CA GLY A 274 -9.91 -8.57 -11.67
C GLY A 274 -11.31 -9.06 -11.42
N ALA A 275 -11.39 -10.09 -10.58
CA ALA A 275 -12.61 -10.70 -10.14
C ALA A 275 -12.53 -11.08 -8.66
N LEU A 276 -13.69 -11.04 -8.02
CA LEU A 276 -13.93 -11.49 -6.66
C LEU A 276 -15.02 -12.55 -6.71
N TYR A 277 -14.77 -13.71 -6.12
CA TYR A 277 -15.74 -14.78 -5.98
C TYR A 277 -16.02 -15.08 -4.50
N ARG A 278 -17.29 -15.22 -4.14
CA ARG A 278 -17.71 -15.56 -2.77
C ARG A 278 -18.20 -16.99 -2.67
N ILE A 279 -17.68 -17.72 -1.69
CA ILE A 279 -18.12 -19.08 -1.35
C ILE A 279 -18.89 -19.01 -0.03
N TYR A 280 -20.19 -19.30 -0.10
CA TYR A 280 -21.10 -19.43 1.04
C TYR A 280 -20.97 -18.33 2.09
N SER A 281 -20.72 -17.09 1.66
CA SER A 281 -20.65 -15.92 2.56
C SER A 281 -19.50 -15.96 3.60
N VAL A 282 -18.63 -16.97 3.56
CA VAL A 282 -17.57 -17.23 4.57
C VAL A 282 -16.18 -17.10 3.98
N ILE A 283 -16.02 -17.30 2.67
CA ILE A 283 -14.74 -17.19 1.98
C ILE A 283 -14.90 -16.25 0.80
N ALA A 284 -13.97 -15.31 0.65
CA ALA A 284 -13.79 -14.51 -0.55
C ALA A 284 -12.47 -14.88 -1.22
N LEU A 285 -12.53 -15.18 -2.52
CA LEU A 285 -11.39 -15.34 -3.40
C LEU A 285 -11.31 -14.11 -4.29
N LYS A 286 -10.12 -13.57 -4.48
CA LYS A 286 -9.88 -12.43 -5.37
C LYS A 286 -8.67 -12.72 -6.23
N ALA A 287 -8.78 -12.38 -7.50
CA ALA A 287 -7.65 -12.36 -8.41
C ALA A 287 -7.67 -11.07 -9.22
N SER A 288 -6.53 -10.45 -9.43
CA SER A 288 -6.38 -9.32 -10.34
C SER A 288 -5.03 -9.31 -11.04
N VAL A 289 -4.98 -8.64 -12.18
CA VAL A 289 -3.77 -8.31 -12.91
C VAL A 289 -3.75 -6.82 -13.10
N SER A 290 -2.60 -6.20 -12.85
CA SER A 290 -2.36 -4.80 -13.17
C SER A 290 -1.37 -4.70 -14.31
N ILE A 291 -1.71 -3.84 -15.26
CA ILE A 291 -0.98 -3.64 -16.50
C ILE A 291 -0.51 -2.19 -16.51
N PRO A 292 0.81 -1.94 -16.42
CA PRO A 292 1.35 -0.59 -16.54
C PRO A 292 0.97 0.03 -17.88
N VAL A 293 0.44 1.25 -17.85
CA VAL A 293 0.10 2.03 -19.06
C VAL A 293 0.86 3.35 -19.13
N TYR A 294 1.37 3.82 -18.00
CA TYR A 294 2.19 5.02 -17.92
C TYR A 294 3.24 4.86 -16.82
N THR A 295 4.47 5.25 -17.12
CA THR A 295 5.56 5.36 -16.15
C THR A 295 6.43 6.56 -16.55
N LYS A 296 6.67 7.48 -15.62
CA LYS A 296 7.63 8.57 -15.75
C LYS A 296 8.54 8.54 -14.53
N TYR A 297 9.83 8.35 -14.78
CA TYR A 297 10.89 8.47 -13.79
C TYR A 297 11.39 9.92 -13.72
N ASP A 298 12.30 10.16 -12.78
CA ASP A 298 13.07 11.39 -12.72
C ASP A 298 13.77 11.72 -14.05
N GLU A 299 13.92 13.00 -14.36
CA GLU A 299 14.45 13.47 -15.64
C GLU A 299 15.95 13.18 -15.79
N ASP A 300 16.64 13.03 -14.66
CA ASP A 300 18.06 12.70 -14.60
C ASP A 300 18.35 11.21 -14.80
N LEU A 301 17.33 10.34 -14.72
CA LEU A 301 17.47 8.91 -14.95
C LEU A 301 17.29 8.60 -16.44
N THR A 302 18.42 8.34 -17.11
CA THR A 302 18.42 7.87 -18.50
C THR A 302 18.56 6.34 -18.50
N ASP A 303 17.67 5.63 -19.21
CA ASP A 303 17.70 4.17 -19.41
C ASP A 303 17.23 3.32 -18.20
N THR A 304 16.05 3.65 -17.66
CA THR A 304 15.33 2.85 -16.66
C THR A 304 14.48 1.76 -17.34
N PRO A 305 14.41 0.54 -16.78
CA PRO A 305 13.61 -0.54 -17.34
C PRO A 305 12.11 -0.24 -17.27
N ASP A 306 11.38 -0.72 -18.27
CA ASP A 306 9.92 -0.67 -18.29
C ASP A 306 9.33 -1.46 -17.12
N ARG A 307 8.28 -0.90 -16.50
CA ARG A 307 7.49 -1.62 -15.50
C ARG A 307 6.76 -2.79 -16.15
N LYS A 308 6.81 -3.94 -15.50
CA LYS A 308 6.13 -5.17 -15.92
C LYS A 308 4.77 -5.30 -15.26
N TRP A 309 3.91 -6.11 -15.86
CA TRP A 309 2.64 -6.47 -15.26
C TRP A 309 2.87 -7.25 -13.97
N TYR A 310 1.90 -7.22 -13.07
CA TYR A 310 1.94 -8.00 -11.85
C TYR A 310 0.54 -8.53 -11.52
N ALA A 311 0.50 -9.65 -10.81
CA ALA A 311 -0.73 -10.34 -10.44
C ALA A 311 -0.92 -10.32 -8.93
N ASN A 312 -2.18 -10.27 -8.51
CA ASN A 312 -2.57 -10.36 -7.12
C ASN A 312 -3.58 -11.48 -6.95
N PHE A 313 -3.41 -12.24 -5.88
CA PHE A 313 -4.37 -13.25 -5.47
C PHE A 313 -4.56 -13.18 -3.97
N SER A 314 -5.81 -13.17 -3.51
CA SER A 314 -6.11 -13.23 -2.09
C SER A 314 -7.27 -14.16 -1.77
N VAL A 315 -7.17 -14.79 -0.60
CA VAL A 315 -8.20 -15.62 0.01
C VAL A 315 -8.44 -15.06 1.40
N THR A 316 -9.69 -14.73 1.71
CA THR A 316 -10.07 -14.21 3.01
C THR A 316 -11.24 -15.00 3.56
N SER A 317 -11.14 -15.41 4.83
CA SER A 317 -12.19 -16.10 5.56
C SER A 317 -12.81 -15.20 6.63
N PHE A 318 -14.12 -15.34 6.87
CA PHE A 318 -14.92 -14.51 7.77
C PHE A 318 -15.52 -15.29 8.93
N PHE A 319 -15.42 -14.74 10.13
CA PHE A 319 -15.88 -15.34 11.39
C PHE A 319 -16.87 -14.44 12.14
#